data_AF-A0A3A8ZY79-F1
#
_entry.id   AF-A0A3A8ZY79-F1
#
_cell.length_a   1.000
_cell.length_b   1.000
_cell.length_c   1.000
_cell.angle_alpha   90.00
_cell.angle_beta   90.00
_cell.angle_gamma   90.00
#
_symmetry.space_group_name_H-M   'P 1'
#
loop_
_entity.id
_entity.type
_entity.pdbx_description
1 polymer ?
#
loop_
_entity_poly.entity_id
_entity_poly.type
_entity_poly.pdbx_seq_one_letter_code
_entity_poly.pdbx_strand_id
1 'polypeptide(L)'
;MRLIDADNLTKETEKSMHDNPHKNRQISQNHLTEHIHFLSLIGRQSTVTDDRITKALEFVWNYGQIDGDHHKTWVIDQIVRILCGSNEEYKKWVDKYEEPLEDGDYYSWNQGINP
;
A
#
# COMPACT_ATOMS: atom_id res chain seq x y z
N MET A 1 7.88 -2.17 -10.27
CA MET A 1 8.17 -2.92 -9.02
C MET A 1 7.22 -4.12 -9.00
N ARG A 2 7.70 -5.36 -9.03
CA ARG A 2 6.83 -6.53 -8.85
C ARG A 2 6.54 -6.64 -7.36
N LEU A 3 5.28 -6.49 -6.99
CA LEU A 3 4.85 -6.61 -5.60
C LEU A 3 4.99 -8.08 -5.19
N ILE A 4 5.74 -8.33 -4.11
CA ILE A 4 5.89 -9.65 -3.52
C ILE A 4 4.76 -9.81 -2.50
N ASP A 5 4.01 -10.91 -2.60
CA ASP A 5 3.09 -11.33 -1.56
C ASP A 5 3.91 -11.82 -0.37
N ALA A 6 4.19 -10.91 0.56
CA ALA A 6 5.05 -11.18 1.70
C ALA A 6 4.40 -12.14 2.70
N ASP A 7 3.07 -12.23 2.75
CA ASP A 7 2.37 -13.17 3.63
C ASP A 7 2.59 -14.58 3.10
N ASN A 8 2.40 -14.78 1.79
CA ASN A 8 2.69 -16.06 1.16
C ASN A 8 4.18 -16.42 1.24
N LEU A 9 5.08 -15.44 1.04
CA LEU A 9 6.52 -15.69 1.13
C LEU A 9 6.97 -15.99 2.57
N THR A 10 6.39 -15.32 3.56
CA THR A 10 6.60 -15.61 5.00
C THR A 10 6.18 -17.05 5.29
N LYS A 11 4.98 -17.43 4.87
CA LYS A 11 4.44 -18.78 5.07
C LYS A 11 5.33 -19.88 4.47
N GLU A 12 5.77 -19.71 3.23
CA GLU A 12 6.66 -20.70 2.59
C GLU A 12 8.05 -20.73 3.24
N THR A 13 8.55 -19.58 3.72
CA THR A 13 9.83 -19.49 4.45
C THR A 13 9.76 -20.19 5.80
N GLU A 14 8.68 -20.00 6.56
CA GLU A 14 8.42 -20.68 7.83
C GLU A 14 8.28 -22.19 7.64
N LYS A 15 7.55 -22.61 6.60
CA LYS A 15 7.40 -24.02 6.27
C LYS A 15 8.74 -24.68 5.96
N SER A 16 9.56 -24.07 5.11
CA SER A 16 10.90 -24.59 4.81
C SER A 16 11.80 -24.64 6.05
N MET A 17 11.70 -23.64 6.93
CA MET A 17 12.42 -23.62 8.20
C MET A 17 12.00 -24.76 9.12
N HIS A 18 10.71 -25.07 9.18
CA HIS A 18 10.15 -26.19 9.95
C HIS A 18 10.55 -27.55 9.36
N ASP A 19 10.43 -27.68 8.03
CA ASP A 19 10.70 -28.90 7.26
C ASP A 19 12.19 -29.02 6.91
N ASN A 20 13.09 -28.70 7.85
CA ASN A 20 14.54 -28.69 7.61
C ASN A 20 15.06 -30.09 7.23
N PRO A 21 15.55 -30.30 5.99
CA PRO A 21 15.90 -31.63 5.49
C PRO A 21 17.29 -32.10 5.96
N HIS A 22 18.07 -31.24 6.61
CA HIS A 22 19.46 -31.51 6.90
C HIS A 22 19.65 -32.29 8.20
N LYS A 23 20.16 -33.51 8.08
CA LYS A 23 20.49 -34.37 9.24
C LYS A 23 21.75 -33.94 9.99
N ASN A 24 22.67 -33.24 9.31
CA ASN A 24 23.88 -32.73 9.93
C ASN A 24 23.55 -31.52 10.80
N ARG A 25 23.94 -31.56 12.08
CA ARG A 25 23.64 -30.52 13.07
C ARG A 25 24.09 -29.12 12.63
N GLN A 26 25.32 -28.98 12.12
CA GLN A 26 25.85 -27.68 11.73
C GLN A 26 25.08 -27.12 10.53
N ILE A 27 24.78 -27.96 9.55
CA ILE A 27 24.03 -27.55 8.35
C ILE A 27 22.58 -27.18 8.72
N SER A 28 21.96 -27.95 9.61
CA SER A 28 20.61 -27.65 10.12
C SER A 28 20.56 -26.30 10.85
N GLN A 29 21.58 -25.98 11.66
CA GLN A 29 21.69 -24.69 12.34
C GLN A 29 21.93 -23.52 11.37
N ASN A 30 22.75 -23.72 10.35
CA ASN A 30 22.97 -22.72 9.31
C ASN A 30 21.66 -22.43 8.55
N HIS A 31 20.93 -23.48 8.13
CA HIS A 31 19.63 -23.36 7.49
C HIS A 31 18.64 -22.54 8.35
N LEU A 32 18.54 -22.84 9.65
CA LEU A 32 17.68 -22.07 10.56
C LEU A 32 18.08 -20.58 10.60
N THR A 33 19.38 -20.29 10.67
CA THR A 33 19.91 -18.92 10.73
C THR A 33 19.59 -18.15 9.45
N GLU A 34 19.72 -18.80 8.29
CA GLU A 34 19.38 -18.21 6.99
C GLU A 34 17.89 -17.89 6.89
N HIS A 35 17.00 -18.82 7.30
CA HIS A 35 15.56 -18.59 7.30
C HIS A 35 15.14 -17.45 8.23
N ILE A 36 15.72 -17.34 9.43
CA ILE A 36 15.49 -16.22 10.34
C ILE A 36 15.90 -14.88 9.68
N HIS A 37 17.04 -14.87 8.99
CA HIS A 37 17.48 -13.69 8.25
C HIS A 37 16.50 -13.32 7.12
N PHE A 38 16.04 -14.31 6.34
CA PHE A 38 15.06 -14.08 5.28
C PHE A 38 13.73 -13.54 5.82
N LEU A 39 13.18 -14.11 6.89
CA LEU A 39 11.98 -13.58 7.54
C LEU A 39 12.17 -12.12 7.99
N SER A 40 13.35 -11.79 8.50
CA SER A 40 13.70 -10.42 8.88
C SER A 40 13.78 -9.47 7.68
N LEU A 41 14.20 -9.93 6.51
CA LEU A 41 14.20 -9.14 5.28
C LEU A 41 12.78 -8.98 4.70
N ILE A 42 12.00 -10.07 4.67
CA ILE A 42 10.61 -10.06 4.18
C ILE A 42 9.77 -9.10 5.01
N GLY A 43 9.88 -9.15 6.34
CA GLY A 43 9.16 -8.22 7.23
C GLY A 43 9.58 -6.75 7.09
N ARG A 44 10.69 -6.45 6.42
CA ARG A 44 11.11 -5.08 6.08
C ARG A 44 10.65 -4.65 4.68
N GLN A 45 10.16 -5.56 3.84
CA GLN A 45 9.64 -5.22 2.53
C GLN A 45 8.22 -4.67 2.64
N SER A 46 7.90 -3.68 1.82
CA SER A 46 6.51 -3.22 1.68
C SER A 46 5.68 -4.33 1.03
N THR A 47 4.67 -4.81 1.75
CA THR A 47 3.81 -5.92 1.31
C THR A 47 2.55 -5.39 0.62
N VAL A 48 1.85 -6.25 -0.12
CA VAL A 48 0.65 -5.93 -0.93
C VAL A 48 -0.50 -5.34 -0.12
N THR A 49 -0.54 -5.51 1.20
CA THR A 49 -1.57 -4.90 2.03
C THR A 49 -1.04 -3.66 2.71
N ASP A 50 -0.76 -2.64 1.90
CA ASP A 50 -0.89 -1.29 2.45
C ASP A 50 -2.36 -1.13 2.83
N ASP A 51 -2.66 -1.11 4.13
CA ASP A 51 -4.01 -0.94 4.68
C ASP A 51 -4.76 0.23 4.00
N ARG A 52 -4.02 1.25 3.52
CA ARG A 52 -4.56 2.36 2.73
C ARG A 52 -5.13 1.91 1.38
N ILE A 53 -4.49 0.99 0.67
CA ILE A 53 -4.98 0.43 -0.59
C ILE A 53 -6.27 -0.35 -0.35
N THR A 54 -6.30 -1.20 0.68
CA THR A 54 -7.51 -1.97 1.03
C THR A 54 -8.66 -1.03 1.38
N LYS A 55 -8.43 -0.04 2.26
CA LYS A 55 -9.43 0.97 2.63
C LYS A 55 -9.91 1.79 1.43
N ALA A 56 -9.02 2.16 0.52
CA ALA A 56 -9.40 2.88 -0.70
C ALA A 56 -10.32 2.04 -1.60
N LEU A 57 -10.01 0.76 -1.78
CA LEU A 57 -10.83 -0.17 -2.58
C LEU A 57 -12.20 -0.42 -1.92
N GLU A 58 -12.25 -0.59 -0.61
CA GLU A 58 -13.51 -0.72 0.14
C GLU A 58 -14.37 0.55 0.02
N PHE A 59 -13.74 1.73 0.09
CA PHE A 59 -14.44 3.00 -0.07
C PHE A 59 -15.05 3.15 -1.48
N VAL A 60 -14.28 2.82 -2.52
CA VAL A 60 -14.77 2.80 -3.92
C VAL A 60 -15.92 1.82 -4.09
N TRP A 61 -15.84 0.65 -3.47
CA TRP A 61 -16.91 -0.35 -3.56
C TRP A 61 -18.23 0.19 -2.98
N ASN A 62 -18.17 0.89 -1.84
CA ASN A 62 -19.34 1.40 -1.16
C ASN A 62 -19.93 2.66 -1.81
N TYR A 63 -19.09 3.55 -2.36
CA TYR A 63 -19.52 4.88 -2.79
C TYR A 63 -19.25 5.19 -4.27
N GLY A 64 -18.53 4.36 -5.02
CA GLY A 64 -18.15 4.64 -6.41
C GLY A 64 -19.30 4.63 -7.42
N GLN A 65 -20.48 4.13 -7.02
CA GLN A 65 -21.66 4.00 -7.89
C GLN A 65 -22.67 5.15 -7.72
N ILE A 66 -22.35 6.18 -6.93
CA ILE A 66 -23.22 7.34 -6.72
C ILE A 66 -23.34 8.21 -7.98
N ASP A 67 -24.52 8.81 -8.16
CA ASP A 67 -24.80 9.71 -9.27
C ASP A 67 -24.50 11.18 -8.92
N GLY A 68 -24.11 11.95 -9.93
CA GLY A 68 -23.68 13.34 -9.80
C GLY A 68 -22.16 13.53 -9.84
N ASP A 69 -21.69 14.42 -10.72
CA ASP A 69 -20.25 14.63 -10.94
C ASP A 69 -19.54 15.18 -9.70
N HIS A 70 -20.19 16.07 -8.94
CA HIS A 70 -19.63 16.60 -7.68
C HIS A 70 -19.49 15.54 -6.59
N HIS A 71 -20.39 14.55 -6.55
CA HIS A 71 -20.29 13.41 -5.64
C HIS A 71 -19.14 12.47 -6.04
N LYS A 72 -18.97 12.21 -7.33
CA LYS A 72 -17.83 11.41 -7.83
C LYS A 72 -16.49 12.08 -7.52
N THR A 73 -16.42 13.40 -7.66
CA THR A 73 -15.24 14.16 -7.26
C THR A 73 -14.94 14.03 -5.77
N TRP A 74 -15.97 14.01 -4.93
CA TRP A 74 -15.80 13.77 -3.49
C TRP A 74 -15.27 12.38 -3.18
N VAL A 75 -15.77 11.35 -3.88
CA VAL A 75 -15.25 9.98 -3.74
C VAL A 75 -13.78 9.91 -4.12
N ILE A 76 -13.38 10.55 -5.22
CA ILE A 76 -11.98 10.64 -5.63
C ILE A 76 -11.13 11.34 -4.56
N ASP A 77 -11.62 12.46 -4.00
CA ASP A 77 -10.94 13.15 -2.91
C ASP A 77 -10.72 12.25 -1.69
N GLN A 78 -11.74 11.49 -1.27
CA GLN A 78 -11.62 10.58 -0.14
C GLN A 78 -10.62 9.44 -0.41
N ILE A 79 -10.60 8.88 -1.63
CA ILE A 79 -9.61 7.87 -2.02
C ILE A 79 -8.20 8.42 -1.90
N VAL A 80 -7.96 9.62 -2.42
CA VAL A 80 -6.63 10.26 -2.35
C VAL A 80 -6.22 10.52 -0.90
N ARG A 81 -7.13 10.99 -0.04
CA ARG A 81 -6.85 11.17 1.40
C ARG A 81 -6.44 9.87 2.08
N ILE A 82 -7.17 8.78 1.81
CA ILE A 82 -6.86 7.45 2.36
C ILE A 82 -5.45 7.02 1.92
N LEU A 83 -5.13 7.16 0.62
CA LEU A 83 -3.84 6.78 0.05
C LEU A 83 -2.68 7.64 0.59
N CYS A 84 -2.89 8.94 0.79
CA CYS A 84 -1.90 9.82 1.42
C CYS A 84 -1.62 9.44 2.88
N GLY A 85 -2.60 8.86 3.59
CA GLY A 85 -2.44 8.31 4.94
C GLY A 85 -2.32 9.34 6.07
N SER A 86 -2.14 10.62 5.77
CA SER A 86 -2.19 11.71 6.74
C SER A 86 -2.62 13.03 6.09
N ASN A 87 -3.14 13.95 6.89
CA ASN A 87 -3.52 15.28 6.41
C ASN A 87 -2.33 16.10 5.91
N GLU A 88 -1.14 15.89 6.48
CA GLU A 88 0.06 16.61 6.08
C GLU A 88 0.56 16.13 4.71
N GLU A 89 0.58 14.82 4.47
CA GLU A 89 0.93 14.26 3.16
C GLU A 89 -0.12 14.56 2.09
N TYR A 90 -1.41 14.60 2.46
CA TYR A 90 -2.47 15.05 1.55
C TYR A 90 -2.27 16.51 1.13
N LYS A 91 -1.95 17.42 2.06
CA LYS A 91 -1.68 18.83 1.72
C LYS A 91 -0.49 18.97 0.77
N LYS A 92 0.63 18.31 1.07
CA LYS A 92 1.81 18.31 0.18
C LYS A 92 1.46 17.79 -1.22
N TRP A 93 0.60 16.78 -1.29
CA TRP A 93 0.13 16.23 -2.56
C TRP A 93 -0.74 17.24 -3.32
N VAL A 94 -1.69 17.91 -2.66
CA VAL A 94 -2.53 18.96 -3.27
C VAL A 94 -1.68 20.13 -3.74
N ASP A 95 -0.79 20.65 -2.90
CA ASP A 95 0.08 21.79 -3.22
C ASP A 95 0.92 21.54 -4.47
N LYS A 96 1.37 20.30 -4.67
CA LYS A 96 2.10 19.88 -5.88
C LYS A 96 1.22 19.90 -7.15
N TYR A 97 -0.07 19.62 -7.03
CA TYR A 97 -1.00 19.64 -8.14
C TYR A 97 -1.48 21.04 -8.50
N GLU A 98 -1.46 21.97 -7.54
CA GLU A 98 -1.82 23.38 -7.72
C GLU A 98 -0.63 24.24 -8.19
N GLU A 99 0.45 23.65 -8.69
CA GLU A 99 1.54 24.41 -9.33
C GLU A 99 1.02 25.13 -10.61
N PRO A 100 1.47 26.37 -10.89
CA PRO A 100 1.02 27.13 -12.04
C PRO A 100 1.40 26.44 -13.36
N LEU A 101 0.45 26.43 -14.30
CA LEU A 101 0.66 26.01 -15.68
C LEU A 101 1.56 27.01 -16.41
N GLU A 102 2.15 26.59 -17.55
CA GLU A 102 3.05 27.43 -18.37
C GLU A 102 2.41 28.75 -18.84
N ASP A 103 1.08 28.85 -18.87
CA ASP A 103 0.30 30.02 -19.24
C ASP A 103 -0.10 30.92 -18.04
N GLY A 104 0.23 30.51 -16.81
CA GLY A 104 -0.11 31.23 -15.59
C GLY A 104 -1.46 30.87 -14.98
N ASP A 105 -2.21 29.93 -15.57
CA ASP A 105 -3.42 29.38 -14.97
C ASP A 105 -3.08 28.30 -13.93
N TYR A 106 -4.03 28.00 -13.03
CA TYR A 106 -3.88 27.00 -11.97
C TYR A 106 -4.95 25.92 -12.12
N TYR A 107 -4.56 24.65 -12.01
CA TYR A 107 -5.53 23.59 -11.72
C TYR A 107 -5.87 23.63 -10.23
N SER A 108 -7.15 23.71 -9.90
CA SER A 108 -7.62 23.57 -8.52
C SER A 108 -8.05 22.13 -8.25
N TRP A 109 -7.62 21.57 -7.12
CA TRP A 109 -8.08 20.25 -6.70
C TRP A 109 -9.51 20.35 -6.16
N ASN A 110 -10.47 19.82 -6.91
CA ASN A 110 -11.86 19.80 -6.49
C ASN A 110 -12.09 18.69 -5.45
N GLN A 111 -12.57 19.06 -4.26
CA GLN A 111 -12.85 18.14 -3.15
C GLN A 111 -14.26 17.52 -3.21
N GLY A 112 -15.09 17.96 -4.16
CA GLY A 112 -16.48 17.53 -4.33
C GLY A 112 -17.39 17.89 -3.16
N ILE A 113 -18.59 17.29 -3.15
CA ILE A 113 -19.57 17.40 -2.05
C ILE A 113 -19.97 15.99 -1.62
N ASN A 114 -20.22 15.80 -0.33
CA ASN A 114 -20.71 14.54 0.23
C ASN A 114 -22.14 14.23 -0.29
N PRO A 115 -22.47 12.98 -0.68
CA PRO A 115 -23.79 12.57 -1.18
C PRO A 115 -24.96 12.74 -0.22
#